data_AF-A0A920Q7X3-F1
#
_entry.id   AF-A0A920Q7X3-F1
#
_cell.length_a   1.000
_cell.length_b   1.000
_cell.length_c   1.000
_cell.angle_alpha   90.00
_cell.angle_beta   90.00
_cell.angle_gamma   90.00
#
_symmetry.space_group_name_H-M   'P 1'
#
loop_
_entity.id
_entity.type
_entity.pdbx_description
1 polymer ?
#
loop_
_entity_poly.entity_id
_entity_poly.type
_entity_poly.pdbx_seq_one_letter_code
_entity_poly.pdbx_strand_id
1 'polypeptide(L)'
;MQSVGEVMAIGRTFPESLQKGMRSLENGRLGLNADPAEEALDDLDDDALLAAAAIATPARISQLEVLLRRGVPLEPGDEATRVDPWFLDQILAISEERLTGPVSLPSVEGCPAWVAGTGDGPSSSASPMPS
;
A
#
# COMPACT_ATOMS: atom_id res chain seq x y z
N MET A 1 11.52 -13.53 18.27
CA MET A 1 11.52 -12.79 16.99
C MET A 1 11.39 -13.82 15.88
N GLN A 2 10.37 -13.71 15.02
CA GLN A 2 10.10 -14.65 13.92
C GLN A 2 10.26 -13.99 12.53
N SER A 3 10.74 -12.74 12.48
CA SER A 3 11.02 -12.04 11.23
C SER A 3 12.33 -12.53 10.61
N VAL A 4 12.31 -12.82 9.31
CA VAL A 4 13.49 -13.27 8.54
C VAL A 4 14.21 -12.10 7.82
N GLY A 5 13.62 -10.91 7.81
CA GLY A 5 14.16 -9.72 7.17
C GLY A 5 13.35 -8.47 7.51
N GLU A 6 13.84 -7.32 7.05
CA GLU A 6 13.21 -6.01 7.20
C GLU A 6 13.35 -5.20 5.91
N VAL A 7 12.47 -4.22 5.75
CA VAL A 7 12.48 -3.30 4.61
C VAL A 7 12.43 -1.87 5.12
N MET A 8 13.07 -0.96 4.39
CA MET A 8 13.02 0.47 4.66
C MET A 8 12.49 1.20 3.44
N ALA A 9 11.56 2.12 3.65
CA ALA A 9 10.99 2.96 2.60
C ALA A 9 11.06 4.44 3.01
N ILE A 10 11.30 5.29 2.01
CA ILE A 10 11.42 6.74 2.20
C ILE A 10 10.28 7.43 1.44
N GLY A 11 9.57 8.32 2.13
CA GLY A 11 8.51 9.17 1.61
C GLY A 11 8.53 10.53 2.30
N ARG A 12 7.96 11.54 1.64
CA ARG A 12 7.74 12.88 2.22
C ARG A 12 6.52 12.90 3.14
N THR A 13 5.67 11.89 3.04
CA THR A 13 4.51 11.67 3.90
C THR A 13 4.52 10.24 4.46
N PHE A 14 3.84 10.04 5.59
CA PHE A 14 3.69 8.70 6.16
C PHE A 14 2.96 7.73 5.21
N PRO A 15 1.80 8.09 4.60
CA PRO A 15 1.12 7.23 3.63
C PRO A 15 2.00 6.77 2.47
N GLU A 16 2.83 7.68 1.92
CA GLU A 16 3.76 7.36 0.85
C GLU A 16 4.81 6.34 1.30
N SER A 17 5.42 6.57 2.47
CA SER A 17 6.46 5.68 3.01
C SER A 17 5.90 4.30 3.37
N LEU A 18 4.70 4.24 3.97
CA LEU A 18 4.01 3.00 4.33
C LEU A 18 3.68 2.18 3.09
N GLN A 19 3.05 2.77 2.07
CA GLN A 19 2.68 2.06 0.85
C GLN A 19 3.90 1.53 0.08
N LYS A 20 5.00 2.28 0.06
CA LYS A 20 6.28 1.80 -0.48
C LYS A 20 6.81 0.61 0.33
N GLY A 21 6.83 0.72 1.67
CA GLY A 21 7.28 -0.34 2.55
C GLY A 21 6.49 -1.63 2.39
N MET A 22 5.15 -1.54 2.36
CA MET A 22 4.26 -2.68 2.19
C MET A 22 4.51 -3.43 0.88
N ARG A 23 4.72 -2.70 -0.23
CA ARG A 23 5.07 -3.31 -1.53
C ARG A 23 6.47 -3.92 -1.55
N SER A 24 7.40 -3.37 -0.78
CA SER A 24 8.77 -3.87 -0.68
C SER A 24 8.90 -5.15 0.15
N LEU A 25 7.86 -5.60 0.84
CA LEU A 25 7.88 -6.85 1.62
C LEU A 25 7.94 -8.12 0.76
N GLU A 26 7.81 -8.01 -0.57
CA GLU A 26 7.89 -9.12 -1.53
C GLU A 26 6.96 -10.32 -1.23
N ASN A 27 5.89 -10.08 -0.46
CA ASN A 27 4.90 -11.09 -0.07
C ASN A 27 3.71 -11.17 -1.03
N GLY A 28 3.87 -10.63 -2.25
CA GLY A 28 2.82 -10.59 -3.28
C GLY A 28 1.82 -9.44 -3.13
N ARG A 29 1.89 -8.63 -2.07
CA ARG A 29 0.93 -7.55 -1.83
C ARG A 29 1.29 -6.26 -2.58
N LEU A 30 0.27 -5.63 -3.16
CA LEU A 30 0.40 -4.38 -3.92
C LEU A 30 0.36 -3.10 -3.05
N GLY A 31 0.28 -3.25 -1.74
CA GLY A 31 0.10 -2.17 -0.78
C GLY A 31 -1.12 -2.43 0.11
N LEU A 32 -1.44 -1.47 0.95
CA LEU A 32 -2.62 -1.47 1.80
C LEU A 32 -3.87 -1.10 0.98
N ASN A 33 -4.93 -1.89 1.19
CA ASN A 33 -6.21 -1.84 0.47
C ASN A 33 -6.04 -2.00 -1.05
N ALA A 34 -5.01 -2.72 -1.49
CA ALA A 34 -4.57 -2.74 -2.90
C ALA A 34 -4.70 -4.11 -3.58
N ASP A 35 -5.04 -5.14 -2.82
CA ASP A 35 -4.96 -6.53 -3.23
C ASP A 35 -6.32 -7.23 -3.07
N PRO A 36 -6.79 -8.00 -4.08
CA PRO A 36 -8.00 -8.81 -3.94
C PRO A 36 -7.94 -9.78 -2.76
N ALA A 37 -6.76 -10.21 -2.31
CA ALA A 37 -6.61 -11.06 -1.13
C ALA A 37 -7.05 -10.37 0.18
N GLU A 38 -7.16 -9.04 0.21
CA GLU A 38 -7.71 -8.31 1.35
C GLU A 38 -9.24 -8.37 1.40
N GLU A 39 -9.93 -8.75 0.32
CA GLU A 39 -11.38 -8.98 0.31
C GLU A 39 -11.78 -10.12 1.27
N ALA A 40 -10.91 -11.09 1.51
CA ALA A 40 -11.16 -12.15 2.50
C ALA A 40 -11.27 -11.62 3.94
N LEU A 41 -10.73 -10.43 4.22
CA LEU A 41 -10.94 -9.75 5.50
C LEU A 41 -12.31 -9.07 5.56
N ASP A 42 -12.93 -8.77 4.42
CA ASP A 42 -14.28 -8.20 4.36
C ASP A 42 -15.36 -9.18 4.84
N ASP A 43 -15.09 -10.49 4.78
CA ASP A 43 -16.01 -11.53 5.26
C ASP A 43 -15.94 -11.78 6.78
N LEU A 44 -14.92 -11.24 7.47
CA LEU A 44 -14.76 -11.40 8.92
C LEU A 44 -15.65 -10.41 9.68
N ASP A 45 -16.17 -10.84 10.83
CA ASP A 45 -16.91 -9.96 11.74
C ASP A 45 -15.98 -8.96 12.46
N ASP A 46 -16.55 -7.81 12.86
CA ASP A 46 -15.78 -6.71 13.46
C ASP A 46 -15.13 -7.11 14.80
N ASP A 47 -15.81 -7.93 15.60
CA ASP A 47 -15.29 -8.38 16.90
C ASP A 47 -14.09 -9.33 16.72
N ALA A 48 -14.14 -10.24 15.75
CA ALA A 48 -13.07 -11.15 15.39
C ALA A 48 -11.88 -10.39 14.79
N LEU A 49 -12.13 -9.39 13.95
CA LEU A 49 -11.09 -8.51 13.42
C LEU A 49 -10.42 -7.71 14.54
N LEU A 50 -11.19 -7.15 15.48
CA LEU A 50 -10.66 -6.42 16.63
C LEU A 50 -9.82 -7.31 17.53
N ALA A 51 -10.31 -8.52 17.84
CA ALA A 51 -9.57 -9.51 18.62
C ALA A 51 -8.26 -9.94 17.93
N ALA A 52 -8.28 -10.09 16.61
CA ALA A 52 -7.08 -10.40 15.82
C ALA A 52 -6.10 -9.22 15.79
N ALA A 53 -6.60 -7.99 15.63
CA ALA A 53 -5.80 -6.76 15.59
C ALA A 53 -5.17 -6.39 16.95
N ALA A 54 -5.73 -6.90 18.05
CA ALA A 54 -5.13 -6.78 19.38
C ALA A 54 -3.81 -7.57 19.50
N ILE A 55 -3.64 -8.62 18.68
CA ILE A 55 -2.42 -9.41 18.65
C ILE A 55 -1.47 -8.83 17.60
N ALA A 56 -0.21 -8.60 17.98
CA ALA A 56 0.85 -8.07 17.10
C ALA A 56 1.29 -9.10 16.03
N THR A 57 0.43 -9.32 15.04
CA THR A 57 0.66 -10.21 13.90
C THR A 57 1.04 -9.44 12.63
N PRO A 58 1.63 -10.09 11.61
CA PRO A 58 1.93 -9.43 10.33
C PRO A 58 0.69 -8.91 9.58
N ALA A 59 -0.47 -9.54 9.78
CA ALA A 59 -1.73 -9.16 9.14
C ALA A 59 -2.41 -7.94 9.79
N ARG A 60 -1.93 -7.53 10.97
CA ARG A 60 -2.53 -6.50 11.81
C ARG A 60 -2.82 -5.19 11.11
N ILE A 61 -1.91 -4.72 10.25
CA ILE A 61 -2.09 -3.43 9.55
C ILE A 61 -3.30 -3.51 8.60
N SER A 62 -3.46 -4.61 7.86
CA SER A 62 -4.65 -4.82 7.00
C SER A 62 -5.93 -4.98 7.83
N GLN A 63 -5.86 -5.63 9.00
CA GLN A 63 -7.02 -5.78 9.90
C GLN A 63 -7.48 -4.43 10.46
N LEU A 64 -6.54 -3.59 10.91
CA LEU A 64 -6.82 -2.23 11.37
C LEU A 64 -7.41 -1.37 10.25
N GLU A 65 -6.88 -1.48 9.03
CA GLU A 65 -7.42 -0.78 7.87
C GLU A 65 -8.89 -1.14 7.62
N VAL A 66 -9.23 -2.43 7.64
CA VAL A 66 -10.62 -2.89 7.43
C VAL A 66 -11.54 -2.33 8.50
N LEU A 67 -11.14 -2.38 9.78
CA LEU A 67 -11.91 -1.82 10.90
C LEU A 67 -12.15 -0.31 10.73
N LEU A 68 -11.10 0.43 10.38
CA LEU A 68 -11.16 1.87 10.15
C LEU A 68 -12.06 2.21 8.95
N ARG A 69 -11.91 1.49 7.84
CA ARG A 69 -12.72 1.66 6.63
C ARG A 69 -14.20 1.36 6.87
N ARG A 70 -14.52 0.44 7.77
CA ARG A 70 -15.90 0.13 8.22
C ARG A 70 -16.46 1.16 9.20
N GLY A 71 -15.64 2.10 9.69
CA GLY A 71 -16.04 3.08 10.69
C GLY A 71 -16.17 2.50 12.09
N VAL A 72 -15.52 1.38 12.38
CA VAL A 72 -15.46 0.83 13.75
C VAL A 72 -14.63 1.80 14.61
N PRO A 73 -15.20 2.33 15.71
CA PRO A 73 -14.49 3.28 16.55
C PRO A 73 -13.34 2.58 17.28
N LEU A 74 -12.11 2.85 16.84
CA LEU A 74 -10.90 2.51 17.58
C LEU A 74 -10.59 3.70 18.48
N GLU A 75 -11.07 3.67 19.72
CA GLU A 75 -10.89 4.78 20.66
C GLU A 75 -9.40 5.10 20.87
N PRO A 76 -9.05 6.39 21.04
CA PRO A 76 -7.68 6.79 21.34
C PRO A 76 -7.14 6.10 22.60
N GLY A 77 -6.12 5.25 22.42
CA GLY A 77 -5.56 4.49 23.51
C GLY A 77 -6.31 3.19 23.82
N ASP A 78 -7.07 2.65 22.86
CA ASP A 78 -7.64 1.31 22.95
C ASP A 78 -6.55 0.33 23.42
N GLU A 79 -6.76 -0.18 24.63
CA GLU A 79 -5.79 -0.97 25.38
C GLU A 79 -5.40 -2.24 24.61
N ALA A 80 -6.29 -2.66 23.71
CA ALA A 80 -6.14 -3.78 22.80
C ALA A 80 -5.01 -3.54 21.78
N THR A 81 -4.93 -2.35 21.17
CA THR A 81 -3.98 -2.11 20.07
C THR A 81 -2.80 -1.24 20.47
N ARG A 82 -3.01 -0.22 21.32
CA ARG A 82 -1.97 0.75 21.71
C ARG A 82 -1.29 1.44 20.52
N VAL A 83 -1.94 1.48 19.36
CA VAL A 83 -1.48 2.23 18.19
C VAL A 83 -1.89 3.69 18.39
N ASP A 84 -0.96 4.62 18.13
CA ASP A 84 -1.28 6.04 18.26
C ASP A 84 -2.39 6.44 17.27
N PRO A 85 -3.39 7.22 17.71
CA PRO A 85 -4.50 7.65 16.86
C PRO A 85 -4.04 8.34 15.58
N TRP A 86 -2.91 9.05 15.61
CA TRP A 86 -2.35 9.68 14.42
C TRP A 86 -2.00 8.64 13.35
N PHE A 87 -1.43 7.49 13.71
CA PHE A 87 -1.15 6.44 12.71
C PHE A 87 -2.43 5.81 12.16
N LEU A 88 -3.47 5.65 13.00
CA LEU A 88 -4.76 5.14 12.56
C LEU A 88 -5.42 6.09 11.55
N ASP A 89 -5.36 7.41 11.82
CA ASP A 89 -5.82 8.44 10.89
C ASP A 89 -5.08 8.38 9.56
N GLN A 90 -3.75 8.23 9.58
CA GLN A 90 -2.97 8.11 8.35
C GLN A 90 -3.26 6.80 7.58
N ILE A 91 -3.59 5.71 8.27
CA ILE A 91 -4.02 4.45 7.65
C ILE A 91 -5.38 4.64 6.98
N LEU A 92 -6.34 5.27 7.67
CA LEU A 92 -7.65 5.56 7.13
C LEU A 92 -7.56 6.45 5.87
N ALA A 93 -6.72 7.48 5.90
CA ALA A 93 -6.50 8.38 4.77
C ALA A 93 -6.04 7.65 3.49
N ILE A 94 -5.26 6.56 3.61
CA ILE A 94 -4.86 5.73 2.46
C ILE A 94 -6.09 5.08 1.81
N SER A 95 -7.00 4.56 2.63
CA SER A 95 -8.20 3.87 2.16
C SER A 95 -9.22 4.83 1.59
N GLU A 96 -9.41 5.99 2.21
CA GLU A 96 -10.27 7.05 1.69
C GLU A 96 -9.82 7.51 0.30
N GLU A 97 -8.54 7.82 0.13
CA GLU A 97 -7.96 8.24 -1.15
C GLU A 97 -8.23 7.22 -2.25
N ARG A 98 -8.09 5.92 -1.93
CA ARG A 98 -8.35 4.85 -2.89
C ARG A 98 -9.82 4.73 -3.27
N LEU A 99 -10.73 4.94 -2.31
CA LEU A 99 -12.18 4.90 -2.55
C LEU A 99 -12.66 6.11 -3.37
N THR A 100 -11.97 7.26 -3.31
CA THR A 100 -12.32 8.45 -4.09
C THR A 100 -12.07 8.36 -5.60
N GLY A 101 -11.54 7.23 -6.09
CA GLY A 101 -11.31 6.98 -7.52
C GLY A 101 -9.99 7.57 -8.01
N PRO A 102 -9.61 7.34 -9.29
CA PRO A 102 -8.32 7.79 -9.79
C PRO A 102 -8.26 9.32 -9.74
N VAL A 103 -7.38 9.86 -8.88
CA VAL A 103 -6.88 11.22 -9.02
C VAL A 103 -6.48 11.37 -10.48
N SER A 104 -7.12 12.32 -11.17
CA SER A 104 -6.58 12.79 -12.44
C SER A 104 -5.18 13.28 -12.15
N LEU A 105 -4.17 12.52 -12.57
CA LEU A 105 -2.80 13.02 -12.55
C LEU A 105 -2.86 14.37 -13.26
N PRO A 106 -2.27 15.44 -12.69
CA PRO A 106 -2.15 16.68 -13.45
C PRO A 106 -1.54 16.28 -14.79
N SER A 107 -2.28 16.57 -15.87
CA SER A 107 -1.84 16.29 -17.23
C SER A 107 -0.40 16.78 -17.30
N VAL A 108 0.54 15.89 -17.63
CA VAL A 108 1.96 16.24 -17.58
C VAL A 108 2.30 17.09 -18.80
N GLU A 109 1.64 18.24 -18.93
CA GLU A 109 2.01 19.31 -19.83
C GLU A 109 3.32 19.90 -19.28
N GLY A 110 4.43 19.35 -19.78
CA GLY A 110 5.78 19.70 -19.35
C GLY A 110 6.68 18.52 -18.96
N CYS A 111 6.28 17.27 -19.18
CA CYS A 111 7.19 16.14 -18.92
C CYS A 111 8.41 16.24 -19.85
N PRO A 112 9.65 16.31 -19.33
CA PRO A 112 10.83 16.31 -20.19
C PRO A 112 10.90 14.99 -20.97
N ALA A 113 11.22 15.09 -22.26
CA ALA A 113 11.09 14.01 -23.25
C ALA A 113 11.80 12.70 -22.89
N TRP A 114 12.76 12.71 -21.95
CA TRP A 114 13.45 11.50 -21.48
C TRP A 114 12.61 10.62 -20.54
N VAL A 115 11.48 11.11 -19.99
CA VAL A 115 10.59 10.30 -19.12
C VAL A 115 9.64 9.45 -19.97
N ALA A 116 9.29 9.90 -21.17
CA ALA A 116 8.45 9.18 -22.12
C ALA A 116 9.25 8.17 -22.98
N GLY A 117 10.21 7.48 -22.35
CA GLY A 117 10.99 6.43 -23.00
C GLY A 117 10.12 5.22 -23.32
N THR A 118 9.50 5.26 -24.49
CA THR A 118 8.98 4.10 -25.21
C THR A 118 10.08 3.06 -25.30
N GLY A 119 9.87 1.90 -24.67
CA GLY A 119 10.62 0.69 -24.94
C GLY A 119 10.28 0.18 -26.33
N ASP A 120 10.85 0.79 -27.36
CA ASP A 120 11.11 0.17 -28.65
C ASP A 120 12.62 -0.03 -28.73
N GLY A 121 13.06 -1.21 -28.26
CA GLY A 121 14.42 -1.66 -28.53
C GLY A 121 14.59 -1.79 -30.05
N PRO A 122 15.70 -1.30 -30.64
CA PRO A 122 15.90 -1.46 -32.06
C PRO A 122 16.05 -2.95 -32.36
N SER A 123 15.06 -3.47 -33.10
CA SER A 123 15.14 -4.73 -33.83
C SER A 123 16.45 -4.73 -34.63
N SER A 124 17.35 -5.65 -34.28
CA SER A 124 18.60 -5.87 -35.00
C SER A 124 18.29 -6.49 -36.37
N SER A 125 17.98 -5.65 -37.35
CA SER A 125 17.97 -6.05 -38.76
C SER A 125 19.39 -5.94 -39.30
N ALA A 126 20.07 -7.08 -39.34
CA ALA A 126 21.29 -7.25 -40.11
C ALA A 126 21.04 -6.89 -41.59
N SER A 127 21.90 -6.06 -42.15
CA SER A 127 22.03 -5.87 -43.61
C SER A 127 23.50 -5.60 -43.95
N PRO A 128 23.95 -6.01 -45.15
CA PRO A 128 25.30 -6.53 -45.37
C PRO A 128 26.32 -5.44 -45.72
N MET A 129 27.59 -5.68 -45.37
CA MET A 129 28.73 -4.87 -45.80
C MET A 129 28.94 -4.96 -47.33
N PRO A 130 29.21 -3.85 -48.01
CA PRO A 130 29.85 -3.86 -49.32
C PRO A 130 31.37 -3.67 -49.23
N SER A 131 32.06 -4.60 -49.93
CA SER A 131 33.41 -4.61 -50.52
C SER A 131 34.64 -4.29 -49.67
#